data_AF-A0ABD0RMN3-F1
#
_entry.id   AF-A0ABD0RMN3-F1
#
_cell.length_a   1.000
_cell.length_b   1.000
_cell.length_c   1.000
_cell.angle_alpha   90.00
_cell.angle_beta   90.00
_cell.angle_gamma   90.00
#
_symmetry.space_group_name_H-M   'P 1'
#
loop_
_entity.id
_entity.type
_entity.pdbx_description
1 polymer ?
#
loop_
_entity_poly.entity_id
_entity_poly.type
_entity_poly.pdbx_seq_one_letter_code
_entity_poly.pdbx_strand_id
1 'polypeptide(L)'
;LEYLQDRFSAGLAHSTLRVYVAAISAYHAPLGGMSVGKDPLVVRFLRGALRLKPPVRPRSLRGTSPPPFEPIKESWDHHLSAKTALLLALTPSLLPLAWPRLFFTPDRAPWPVVLQAFCPPPFRDPDQQKLNC
;
A
#
# COMPACT_ATOMS: atom_id res chain seq x y z
N LEU A 1 18.99 -7.57 -16.40
CA LEU A 1 18.11 -7.37 -15.22
C LEU A 1 16.62 -7.50 -15.57
N GLU A 2 16.24 -7.17 -16.80
CA GLU A 2 14.86 -7.20 -17.33
C GLU A 2 14.08 -8.47 -16.97
N TYR A 3 14.67 -9.65 -17.14
CA TYR A 3 14.03 -10.91 -16.76
C TYR A 3 13.56 -10.92 -15.30
N LEU A 4 14.40 -10.51 -14.34
CA LEU A 4 14.02 -10.49 -12.93
C LEU A 4 12.94 -9.45 -12.63
N GLN A 5 12.95 -8.33 -13.36
CA GLN A 5 11.91 -7.30 -13.25
C GLN A 5 10.57 -7.83 -13.73
N ASP A 6 10.53 -8.50 -14.89
CA ASP A 6 9.32 -9.15 -15.41
C ASP A 6 8.74 -10.16 -14.41
N ARG A 7 9.60 -11.02 -13.84
CA ARG A 7 9.18 -11.99 -12.79
C ARG A 7 8.63 -11.30 -11.53
N PHE A 8 9.19 -10.16 -11.14
CA PHE A 8 8.68 -9.38 -10.01
C PHE A 8 7.35 -8.69 -10.31
N SER A 9 7.20 -8.13 -11.51
CA SER A 9 5.97 -7.53 -12.03
C SER A 9 4.84 -8.56 -12.14
N ALA A 10 5.17 -9.80 -12.52
CA ALA A 10 4.25 -10.94 -12.50
C ALA A 10 3.79 -11.36 -11.09
N GLY A 11 4.31 -10.72 -10.03
CA GLY A 11 3.87 -10.95 -8.66
C GLY A 11 4.65 -12.01 -7.89
N LEU A 12 5.76 -12.52 -8.43
CA LEU A 12 6.54 -13.56 -7.75
C LEU A 12 7.17 -13.07 -6.44
N ALA A 13 7.23 -13.99 -5.48
CA ALA A 13 7.84 -13.73 -4.18
C ALA A 13 9.35 -13.54 -4.28
N HIS A 14 9.89 -12.77 -3.33
CA HIS A 14 11.33 -12.55 -3.22
C HIS A 14 12.16 -13.84 -3.10
N SER A 15 11.65 -14.86 -2.41
CA SER A 15 12.29 -16.18 -2.32
C SER A 15 12.48 -16.82 -3.70
N THR A 16 11.46 -16.78 -4.54
CA THR A 16 11.50 -17.30 -5.92
C THR A 16 12.50 -16.53 -6.78
N LEU A 17 12.55 -15.21 -6.64
CA LEU A 17 13.55 -14.38 -7.34
C LEU A 17 14.99 -14.78 -6.96
N ARG A 18 15.25 -15.11 -5.69
CA ARG A 18 16.56 -15.62 -5.26
C ARG A 18 16.91 -16.97 -5.89
N VAL A 19 15.92 -17.85 -6.07
CA VAL A 19 16.13 -19.13 -6.77
C VAL A 19 16.52 -18.90 -8.22
N TYR A 20 15.83 -17.99 -8.93
CA TYR A 20 16.21 -17.64 -10.30
C TYR A 20 17.62 -17.06 -10.37
N VAL A 21 17.99 -16.16 -9.45
CA VAL A 21 19.36 -15.62 -9.39
C VAL A 21 20.39 -16.72 -9.15
N ALA A 22 20.11 -17.69 -8.27
CA ALA A 22 20.99 -18.82 -8.02
C ALA A 22 21.14 -19.72 -9.27
N ALA A 23 20.03 -20.03 -9.95
CA ALA A 23 20.05 -20.80 -11.19
C ALA A 23 20.87 -20.08 -12.28
N ILE A 24 20.61 -18.80 -12.50
CA ILE A 24 21.37 -17.96 -13.44
C ILE A 24 22.86 -17.97 -13.07
N SER A 25 23.19 -17.85 -11.77
CA SER A 25 24.59 -17.88 -11.34
C SER A 25 25.29 -19.23 -11.53
N ALA A 26 24.55 -20.33 -11.60
CA ALA A 26 25.11 -21.66 -11.84
C ALA A 26 25.40 -21.91 -13.33
N TYR A 27 24.61 -21.31 -14.23
CA TYR A 27 24.74 -21.50 -15.68
C TYR A 27 25.50 -20.39 -16.40
N HIS A 28 25.80 -19.27 -15.72
CA HIS A 28 26.57 -18.18 -16.31
C HIS A 28 28.00 -18.10 -15.78
N ALA A 29 28.92 -17.80 -16.71
CA ALA A 29 30.28 -17.41 -16.36
C ALA A 29 30.27 -16.16 -15.45
N PRO A 30 31.25 -16.04 -14.53
CA PRO A 30 31.33 -14.87 -13.66
C PRO A 30 31.51 -13.59 -14.48
N LEU A 31 30.62 -12.62 -14.24
CA LEU A 31 30.65 -11.30 -14.86
C LEU A 31 31.58 -10.41 -14.04
N GLY A 32 32.66 -9.89 -14.66
CA GLY A 32 33.64 -9.07 -13.95
C GLY A 32 34.33 -9.81 -12.78
N GLY A 33 34.51 -11.13 -12.90
CA GLY A 33 35.12 -11.96 -11.85
C GLY A 33 34.20 -12.29 -10.67
N MET A 34 32.94 -11.86 -10.70
CA MET A 34 31.95 -12.13 -9.65
C MET A 34 30.78 -12.97 -10.18
N SER A 35 30.19 -13.78 -9.31
CA SER A 35 28.96 -14.48 -9.65
C SER A 35 27.80 -13.50 -9.78
N VAL A 36 26.82 -13.82 -10.62
CA VAL A 36 25.65 -12.96 -10.88
C VAL A 36 24.91 -12.58 -9.59
N GLY A 37 24.84 -13.47 -8.60
CA GLY A 37 24.21 -13.17 -7.31
C GLY A 37 24.97 -12.18 -6.43
N LYS A 38 26.27 -11.96 -6.67
CA LYS A 38 27.11 -10.98 -5.97
C LYS A 38 27.15 -9.62 -6.66
N ASP A 39 26.61 -9.52 -7.88
CA ASP A 39 26.54 -8.27 -8.61
C ASP A 39 25.76 -7.22 -7.78
N PRO A 40 26.32 -6.00 -7.58
CA PRO A 40 25.67 -4.96 -6.78
C PRO A 40 24.29 -4.56 -7.30
N LEU A 41 24.03 -4.67 -8.61
CA LEU A 41 22.73 -4.39 -9.22
C LEU A 41 21.69 -5.43 -8.80
N VAL A 42 22.07 -6.71 -8.81
CA VAL A 42 21.19 -7.82 -8.40
C VAL A 42 20.88 -7.73 -6.91
N VAL A 43 21.89 -7.43 -6.08
CA VAL A 43 21.70 -7.24 -4.63
C VAL A 43 20.78 -6.06 -4.33
N ARG A 44 20.97 -4.92 -4.99
CA ARG A 44 20.11 -3.74 -4.83
C ARG A 44 18.69 -4.01 -5.29
N PHE A 45 18.53 -4.72 -6.41
CA PHE A 45 17.22 -5.12 -6.93
C PHE A 45 16.45 -6.02 -5.94
N LEU A 46 17.07 -7.09 -5.45
CA LEU A 46 16.45 -8.00 -4.47
C LEU A 46 16.06 -7.26 -3.18
N ARG A 47 16.91 -6.35 -2.71
CA ARG A 47 16.62 -5.50 -1.56
C ARG A 47 15.44 -4.55 -1.83
N GLY A 48 15.33 -4.02 -3.04
CA GLY A 48 14.18 -3.24 -3.49
C GLY A 48 12.90 -4.06 -3.52
N ALA A 49 12.95 -5.28 -4.06
CA ALA A 49 11.80 -6.20 -4.10
C ALA A 49 11.24 -6.51 -2.70
N LEU A 50 12.11 -6.70 -1.70
CA LEU A 50 11.70 -6.88 -0.30
C LEU A 50 11.02 -5.66 0.31
N ARG A 51 11.44 -4.45 -0.08
CA ARG A 51 10.85 -3.21 0.44
C ARG A 51 9.46 -2.96 -0.14
N LEU A 52 9.29 -3.28 -1.42
CA LEU A 52 8.01 -3.15 -2.11
C LEU A 52 6.99 -4.20 -1.66
N LYS A 53 7.45 -5.42 -1.39
CA LYS A 53 6.60 -6.53 -0.93
C LYS A 53 7.23 -7.20 0.29
N PRO A 54 7.13 -6.58 1.49
CA PRO A 54 7.65 -7.19 2.70
C PRO A 54 6.89 -8.50 2.98
N PRO A 55 7.58 -9.57 3.41
CA PRO A 55 6.91 -10.76 3.88
C PRO A 55 5.96 -10.37 5.01
N VAL A 56 4.67 -10.67 4.85
CA VAL A 56 3.66 -10.42 5.89
C VAL A 56 3.99 -11.34 7.06
N ARG A 57 4.69 -10.81 8.05
CA ARG A 57 4.77 -11.45 9.36
C ARG A 57 3.54 -10.99 10.13
N PRO A 58 2.72 -11.90 10.68
CA PRO A 58 1.68 -11.48 11.61
C PRO A 58 2.38 -10.77 12.76
N ARG A 59 2.23 -9.44 12.81
CA ARG A 59 2.60 -8.66 13.98
C ARG A 59 1.57 -9.02 15.04
N SER A 60 1.85 -10.05 15.85
CA SER A 60 1.11 -10.20 17.10
C SER A 60 1.43 -8.93 17.88
N LEU A 61 0.47 -8.03 18.01
CA LEU A 61 0.49 -6.98 19.03
C LEU A 61 0.35 -7.67 20.39
N ARG A 62 1.37 -8.46 20.76
CA ARG A 62 1.40 -9.34 21.92
C ARG A 62 1.70 -8.48 23.15
N GLY A 63 0.80 -7.54 23.42
CA GLY A 63 0.93 -6.53 24.47
C GLY A 63 -0.11 -5.40 24.44
N THR A 64 -0.98 -5.27 23.42
CA THR A 64 -2.02 -4.22 23.41
C THR A 64 -3.45 -4.71 23.18
N SER A 65 -3.68 -6.00 22.99
CA SER A 65 -5.04 -6.56 23.11
C SER A 65 -5.24 -7.10 24.52
N PRO A 66 -6.12 -6.52 25.36
CA PRO A 66 -6.73 -7.31 26.43
C PRO A 66 -7.39 -8.57 25.83
N PRO A 67 -7.51 -9.67 26.60
CA PRO A 67 -8.09 -10.91 26.11
C PRO A 67 -9.46 -10.64 25.47
N PRO A 68 -9.79 -11.30 24.34
CA PRO A 68 -10.97 -10.95 23.53
C PRO A 68 -12.32 -11.17 24.24
N PHE A 69 -12.34 -11.72 25.46
CA PHE A 69 -13.53 -11.82 26.28
C PHE A 69 -13.19 -11.57 27.75
N GLU A 70 -13.55 -10.38 28.23
CA GLU A 70 -13.69 -10.11 29.65
C GLU A 70 -15.17 -10.38 30.01
N PRO A 71 -15.46 -11.30 30.94
CA PRO A 71 -16.83 -11.73 31.23
C PRO A 71 -17.64 -10.52 31.72
N ILE A 72 -18.85 -10.39 31.17
CA ILE A 72 -19.82 -9.32 31.44
C ILE A 72 -20.26 -9.40 32.90
N LYS A 73 -19.48 -8.81 33.79
CA LYS A 73 -19.89 -8.44 35.14
C LYS A 73 -19.23 -7.11 35.44
N GLU A 74 -20.06 -6.10 35.66
CA GLU A 74 -19.72 -4.82 36.29
C GLU A 74 -19.11 -3.75 35.36
N SER A 75 -19.96 -3.01 34.63
CA SER A 75 -19.82 -1.54 34.43
C SER A 75 -20.94 -0.96 33.54
N TRP A 76 -22.17 -0.98 34.08
CA TRP A 76 -23.28 -0.09 33.73
C TRP A 76 -23.04 1.22 34.49
N ASP A 77 -22.85 2.42 33.92
CA ASP A 77 -23.96 3.21 33.38
C ASP A 77 -23.53 4.31 32.37
N HIS A 78 -22.24 4.64 32.19
CA HIS A 78 -21.85 5.79 31.33
C HIS A 78 -21.54 5.44 29.86
N HIS A 79 -21.11 4.21 29.57
CA HIS A 79 -20.62 3.86 28.22
C HIS A 79 -21.72 3.51 27.21
N LEU A 80 -22.95 3.29 27.66
CA LEU A 80 -24.11 3.04 26.79
C LEU A 80 -24.61 4.33 26.12
N SER A 81 -24.54 5.47 26.82
CA SER A 81 -24.97 6.79 26.29
C SER A 81 -24.08 7.29 25.14
N ALA A 82 -22.77 7.08 25.23
CA ALA A 82 -21.84 7.53 24.18
C ALA A 82 -21.99 6.74 22.87
N LYS A 83 -22.22 5.43 22.94
CA LYS A 83 -22.45 4.58 21.76
C LYS A 83 -23.78 4.93 21.07
N THR A 84 -24.83 5.19 21.84
CA THR A 84 -26.13 5.56 21.27
C THR A 84 -26.12 6.98 20.70
N ALA A 85 -25.47 7.94 21.35
CA ALA A 85 -25.32 9.31 20.82
C ALA A 85 -24.53 9.36 19.51
N LEU A 86 -23.45 8.56 19.38
CA LEU A 86 -22.65 8.50 18.16
C LEU A 86 -23.43 7.84 17.00
N LEU A 87 -24.21 6.79 17.30
CA LEU A 87 -25.09 6.17 16.32
C LEU A 87 -26.22 7.11 15.87
N LEU A 88 -26.80 7.90 16.79
CA LEU A 88 -27.79 8.93 16.44
C LEU A 88 -27.18 10.05 15.57
N ALA A 89 -25.94 10.44 15.86
CA ALA A 89 -25.22 11.48 15.11
C ALA A 89 -24.82 11.02 13.70
N LEU A 90 -24.55 9.72 13.50
CA LEU A 90 -24.20 9.16 12.18
C LEU A 90 -25.41 8.76 11.33
N THR A 91 -26.61 8.66 11.90
CA THR A 91 -27.83 8.20 11.20
C THR A 91 -28.66 9.25 10.43
N PRO A 92 -28.33 10.55 10.27
CA PRO A 92 -29.09 11.38 9.32
C PRO A 92 -28.82 11.00 7.84
N SER A 93 -27.94 10.03 7.58
CA SER A 93 -27.54 9.62 6.22
C SER A 93 -28.22 8.35 5.68
N LEU A 94 -29.04 7.66 6.47
CA LEU A 94 -29.66 6.38 6.04
C LEU A 94 -31.19 6.32 6.14
N LEU A 95 -31.88 7.46 6.11
CA LEU A 95 -33.31 7.52 5.79
C LEU A 95 -33.59 8.90 5.18
N PRO A 96 -33.80 8.98 3.84
CA PRO A 96 -35.19 9.05 3.41
C PRO A 96 -35.41 8.38 2.04
N LEU A 97 -35.75 7.09 2.03
CA LEU A 97 -36.59 6.52 0.97
C LEU A 97 -37.94 6.01 1.48
N ALA A 98 -38.32 6.45 2.69
CA ALA A 98 -39.69 6.39 3.13
C ALA A 98 -39.97 7.64 3.98
N TRP A 99 -40.25 8.76 3.30
CA TRP A 99 -41.48 9.54 3.42
C TRP A 99 -41.31 10.87 2.65
N PRO A 100 -42.28 11.26 1.81
CA PRO A 100 -42.28 12.53 1.11
C PRO A 100 -42.80 13.64 2.04
N ARG A 101 -42.57 14.91 1.65
CA ARG A 101 -43.04 16.16 2.30
C ARG A 101 -42.17 16.59 3.50
N LEU A 102 -41.61 17.79 3.57
CA LEU A 102 -41.93 19.07 2.94
C LEU A 102 -40.77 20.04 3.26
N PHE A 103 -40.58 21.07 2.41
CA PHE A 103 -39.81 22.31 2.65
C PHE A 103 -38.27 22.18 2.61
N PHE A 104 -37.46 22.99 1.92
CA PHE A 104 -37.61 24.31 1.28
C PHE A 104 -36.39 24.47 0.33
N THR A 105 -36.57 24.90 -0.93
CA THR A 105 -35.50 25.47 -1.79
C THR A 105 -35.32 26.97 -1.47
N PRO A 106 -34.40 27.76 -2.07
CA PRO A 106 -33.18 27.51 -2.88
C PRO A 106 -31.94 28.23 -2.25
N ASP A 107 -30.71 28.14 -2.73
CA ASP A 107 -30.13 29.12 -3.69
C ASP A 107 -28.63 28.83 -3.93
N ARG A 108 -28.20 29.08 -5.17
CA ARG A 108 -26.82 29.24 -5.69
C ARG A 108 -25.87 28.03 -5.83
N ALA A 109 -25.97 27.49 -7.04
CA ALA A 109 -24.96 27.47 -8.11
C ALA A 109 -23.77 26.48 -8.04
N PRO A 110 -23.43 25.84 -9.19
CA PRO A 110 -22.49 24.73 -9.28
C PRO A 110 -21.11 25.15 -9.79
N TRP A 111 -20.05 24.58 -9.22
CA TRP A 111 -18.73 24.57 -9.86
C TRP A 111 -18.43 23.12 -10.23
N PRO A 112 -18.08 22.81 -11.49
CA PRO A 112 -17.60 21.48 -11.83
C PRO A 112 -16.13 21.35 -11.41
N VAL A 113 -15.84 20.34 -10.59
CA VAL A 113 -14.47 19.93 -10.27
C VAL A 113 -13.83 19.39 -11.56
N VAL A 114 -12.86 20.13 -12.08
CA VAL A 114 -11.97 19.69 -13.15
C VAL A 114 -11.01 18.64 -12.57
N LEU A 115 -11.17 17.38 -12.97
CA LEU A 115 -10.18 16.33 -12.72
C LEU A 115 -8.97 16.57 -13.63
N GLN A 116 -7.97 17.30 -13.13
CA GLN A 116 -6.67 17.38 -13.80
C GLN A 116 -5.97 16.01 -13.77
N ALA A 117 -5.61 15.55 -14.96
CA ALA A 117 -4.90 14.33 -15.23
C ALA A 117 -3.55 14.25 -14.50
N PHE A 118 -3.27 13.10 -13.90
CA PHE A 118 -1.93 12.69 -13.48
C PHE A 118 -1.08 12.42 -14.73
N CYS A 119 -0.24 13.36 -15.14
CA CYS A 119 0.92 13.07 -15.98
C CYS A 119 2.12 12.78 -15.07
N PRO A 120 2.76 11.60 -15.15
CA PRO A 120 4.04 11.39 -14.47
C PRO A 120 5.11 12.29 -15.13
N PRO A 121 6.08 12.83 -14.36
CA PRO A 121 7.14 13.67 -14.91
C PRO A 121 8.07 12.84 -15.81
N PRO A 122 8.64 13.44 -16.88
CA PRO A 122 9.60 12.75 -17.74
C PRO A 122 10.88 12.38 -16.96
N PHE A 123 11.32 11.14 -17.17
CA PHE A 123 12.54 10.56 -16.62
C PHE A 123 13.76 11.38 -17.08
N ARG A 124 14.57 11.85 -16.14
CA ARG A 124 15.75 12.71 -16.39
C ARG A 124 16.98 11.80 -16.56
N ASP A 125 17.56 11.79 -17.75
CA ASP A 125 18.79 11.05 -18.09
C ASP A 125 20.05 11.81 -17.58
N PRO A 126 21.04 11.15 -16.95
CA PRO A 126 22.19 11.83 -16.35
C PRO A 126 23.31 12.27 -17.32
N ASP A 127 23.20 12.11 -18.64
CA ASP A 127 24.31 12.36 -19.57
C ASP A 127 24.41 13.79 -20.17
N GLN A 128 23.71 14.80 -19.63
CA GLN A 128 23.78 16.18 -20.15
C GLN A 128 24.84 17.09 -19.50
N GLN A 129 25.81 16.54 -18.75
CA GLN A 129 26.86 17.35 -18.11
C GLN A 129 28.27 17.05 -18.65
N LYS A 130 28.43 17.04 -19.98
CA LYS A 130 29.76 16.95 -20.60
C LYS A 130 29.96 17.70 -21.92
N LEU A 131 29.24 18.81 -22.11
CA LEU A 131 29.58 19.82 -23.12
C LEU A 131 29.29 21.21 -22.55
N ASN A 132 30.23 21.72 -21.77
CA ASN A 132 30.54 23.14 -21.54
C ASN A 132 31.55 23.22 -20.40
N CYS A 133 32.82 22.99 -20.73
CA CYS A 133 34.05 23.49 -20.12
C CYS A 133 35.21 22.90 -20.92
#